data_AF-A0A956I4G4-F1
#
_entry.id   AF-A0A956I4G4-F1
#
_cell.length_a   1.000
_cell.length_b   1.000
_cell.length_c   1.000
_cell.angle_alpha   90.00
_cell.angle_beta   90.00
_cell.angle_gamma   90.00
#
_symmetry.space_group_name_H-M   'P 1'
#
loop_
_entity.id
_entity.type
_entity.pdbx_description
1 polymer ?
#
loop_
_entity_poly.entity_id
_entity_poly.type
_entity_poly.pdbx_seq_one_letter_code
_entity_poly.pdbx_strand_id
1 'polypeptide(L)'
;MTEAERAALDRPEPAEPRWLRAAGVWVVLFSLLMGGTWVSRRRRRWARLAFEDPPLEASRTPIWLQRISIGFDWTVREALQSRLDELSRTLRFDSDADRAEATHAVLALLREHMGGARYGLVRVWPLDDGSGPARLEAHATDLRARFTDETRGTRVNADAPEMRARPEEGPGMLVVSLLFASYEALTEVEIRDRPSARIAVSVEPGSRVPGLDVIWSPAEADDRMSSHELERFYPELRRMDDAGDVGSLACPHCGAPRPAELAFCPHCGSPTRA
;
A
#
# COMPACT_ATOMS: atom_id res chain seq x y z
N MET A 1 39.24 -46.93 -22.76
CA MET A 1 39.79 -45.69 -22.21
C MET A 1 40.75 -45.12 -23.24
N THR A 2 40.36 -44.03 -23.88
CA THR A 2 41.08 -43.48 -25.05
C THR A 2 42.25 -42.61 -24.60
N GLU A 3 43.23 -42.41 -25.48
CA GLU A 3 44.41 -41.58 -25.22
C GLU A 3 44.05 -40.12 -24.87
N ALA A 4 42.88 -39.66 -25.35
CA ALA A 4 42.28 -38.37 -25.00
C ALA A 4 41.79 -38.29 -23.54
N GLU A 5 41.34 -39.40 -22.93
CA GLU A 5 40.91 -39.43 -21.53
C GLU A 5 42.11 -39.38 -20.56
N ARG A 6 43.29 -39.89 -20.96
CA ARG A 6 44.51 -39.79 -20.15
C ARG A 6 45.09 -38.38 -20.11
N ALA A 7 44.92 -37.59 -21.17
CA ALA A 7 45.40 -36.20 -21.22
C ALA A 7 44.57 -35.22 -20.38
N ALA A 8 43.34 -35.58 -19.98
CA ALA A 8 42.47 -34.73 -19.16
C ALA A 8 42.77 -34.82 -17.66
N LEU A 9 43.43 -35.90 -17.20
CA LEU A 9 43.70 -36.15 -15.78
C LEU A 9 45.02 -35.55 -15.27
N ASP A 10 45.85 -34.99 -16.15
CA ASP A 10 47.20 -34.50 -15.80
C ASP A 10 47.30 -32.97 -15.81
N ARG A 11 46.18 -32.25 -15.66
CA ARG A 11 46.21 -30.79 -15.51
C ARG A 11 46.55 -30.42 -14.06
N PRO A 12 47.65 -29.72 -13.80
CA PRO A 12 47.95 -29.22 -12.47
C PRO A 12 46.90 -28.20 -12.05
N GLU A 13 46.35 -28.37 -10.84
CA GLU A 13 45.44 -27.40 -10.25
C GLU A 13 46.14 -26.03 -10.12
N PRO A 14 45.48 -24.92 -10.52
CA PRO A 14 46.05 -23.60 -10.35
C PRO A 14 46.19 -23.29 -8.85
N ALA A 15 47.42 -23.06 -8.41
CA ALA A 15 47.72 -22.66 -7.04
C ALA A 15 47.00 -21.35 -6.70
N GLU A 16 46.11 -21.39 -5.70
CA GLU A 16 45.39 -20.22 -5.22
C GLU A 16 46.34 -19.13 -4.73
N PRO A 17 46.16 -17.86 -5.15
CA PRO A 17 46.98 -16.75 -4.68
C PRO A 17 46.76 -16.49 -3.18
N ARG A 18 47.81 -16.65 -2.37
CA ARG A 18 47.78 -16.52 -0.89
C ARG A 18 47.35 -15.13 -0.37
N TRP A 19 47.22 -14.11 -1.23
CA TRP A 19 46.76 -12.77 -0.83
C TRP A 19 45.24 -12.65 -0.68
N LEU A 20 44.45 -13.62 -1.16
CA LEU A 20 42.98 -13.62 -0.99
C LEU A 20 42.52 -13.92 0.45
N ARG A 21 43.38 -14.51 1.30
CA ARG A 21 43.03 -14.80 2.71
C ARG A 21 43.19 -13.61 3.66
N ALA A 22 43.87 -12.53 3.24
CA ALA A 22 44.07 -11.34 4.08
C ALA A 22 43.03 -10.23 3.83
N ALA A 23 42.41 -10.19 2.65
CA ALA A 23 41.39 -9.18 2.31
C ALA A 23 39.99 -9.51 2.87
N GLY A 24 39.67 -10.79 3.07
CA GLY A 24 38.36 -11.23 3.57
C GLY A 24 38.06 -10.89 5.03
N VAL A 25 39.09 -10.63 5.85
CA VAL A 25 38.91 -10.34 7.29
C VAL A 25 38.65 -8.85 7.55
N TRP A 26 39.10 -7.95 6.68
CA TRP A 26 38.92 -6.50 6.87
C TRP A 26 37.56 -5.97 6.38
N VAL A 27 36.95 -6.60 5.36
CA VAL A 27 35.61 -6.19 4.89
C VAL A 27 34.52 -6.52 5.92
N VAL A 28 34.65 -7.62 6.66
CA VAL A 28 33.68 -8.01 7.69
C VAL A 28 33.78 -7.13 8.95
N LEU A 29 34.99 -6.69 9.31
CA LEU A 29 35.21 -5.83 10.49
C LEU A 29 34.84 -4.35 10.24
N PHE A 30 34.96 -3.86 9.00
CA PHE A 30 34.57 -2.47 8.68
C PHE A 30 33.04 -2.31 8.56
N SER A 31 32.33 -3.33 8.09
CA SER A 31 30.86 -3.33 8.07
C SER A 31 30.23 -3.39 9.47
N LEU A 32 30.94 -3.92 10.47
CA LEU A 32 30.46 -4.00 11.85
C LEU A 32 30.66 -2.71 12.68
N LEU A 33 31.57 -1.82 12.28
CA LEU A 33 31.90 -0.62 13.05
C LEU A 33 31.30 0.70 12.50
N MET A 34 30.89 0.75 11.23
CA MET A 34 30.28 1.95 10.63
C MET A 34 28.78 1.80 10.26
N GLY A 35 28.21 0.59 10.38
CA GLY A 35 26.78 0.34 10.12
C GLY A 35 25.88 0.32 11.37
N GLY A 36 26.41 0.68 12.54
CA GLY A 36 25.79 0.41 13.84
C GLY A 36 24.81 1.48 14.35
N THR A 37 24.53 2.56 13.62
CA THR A 37 23.77 3.68 14.17
C THR A 37 22.83 4.35 13.17
N TRP A 38 21.94 3.62 12.48
CA TRP A 38 20.71 4.25 11.92
C TRP A 38 19.63 3.28 11.41
N VAL A 39 19.34 2.20 12.12
CA VAL A 39 18.01 1.58 11.97
C VAL A 39 17.37 1.66 13.33
N SER A 40 16.80 2.83 13.62
CA SER A 40 15.80 2.96 14.67
C SER A 40 14.59 2.11 14.26
N ARG A 41 14.69 0.79 14.53
CA ARG A 41 13.58 -0.17 14.55
C ARG A 41 12.64 0.23 15.70
N ARG A 42 12.09 1.44 15.65
CA ARG A 42 10.92 1.82 16.43
C ARG A 42 9.80 0.96 15.88
N ARG A 43 9.59 -0.19 16.55
CA ARG A 43 8.33 -0.93 16.57
C ARG A 43 7.23 0.06 16.94
N ARG A 44 6.69 0.75 15.95
CA ARG A 44 5.56 1.66 16.15
C ARG A 44 4.35 0.76 16.31
N ARG A 45 3.90 0.64 17.56
CA ARG A 45 2.60 0.12 17.95
C ARG A 45 1.56 0.87 17.14
N TRP A 46 1.09 0.27 16.06
CA TRP A 46 -0.24 0.58 15.57
C TRP A 46 -1.20 0.02 16.61
N ALA A 47 -2.07 0.89 17.12
CA ALA A 47 -2.99 0.57 18.19
C ALA A 47 -3.82 -0.64 17.78
N ARG A 48 -3.70 -1.75 18.52
CA ARG A 48 -4.82 -2.69 18.62
C ARG A 48 -6.01 -1.87 19.05
N LEU A 49 -7.05 -1.83 18.24
CA LEU A 49 -8.33 -1.25 18.63
C LEU A 49 -8.84 -2.00 19.86
N ALA A 50 -8.68 -1.38 21.02
CA ALA A 50 -9.58 -1.63 22.12
C ALA A 50 -10.90 -0.97 21.70
N PHE A 51 -11.83 -1.78 21.17
CA PHE A 51 -13.22 -1.40 21.30
C PHE A 51 -13.47 -1.30 22.79
N GLU A 52 -13.74 -0.09 23.27
CA GLU A 52 -14.26 0.06 24.61
C GLU A 52 -15.64 -0.59 24.61
N ASP A 53 -15.90 -1.47 25.57
CA ASP A 53 -17.23 -2.01 25.76
C ASP A 53 -18.20 -0.83 25.90
N PRO A 54 -19.22 -0.71 25.04
CA PRO A 54 -20.14 0.41 25.13
C PRO A 54 -20.81 0.39 26.50
N PRO A 55 -21.05 1.57 27.13
CA PRO A 55 -21.84 1.64 28.35
C PRO A 55 -23.18 0.92 28.11
N LEU A 56 -23.65 0.14 29.08
CA LEU A 56 -24.80 -0.78 28.96
C LEU A 56 -26.10 -0.12 28.42
N GLU A 57 -26.22 1.21 28.51
CA GLU A 57 -27.34 2.00 27.97
C GLU A 57 -27.22 2.33 26.46
N ALA A 58 -26.04 2.21 25.83
CA ALA A 58 -25.83 2.42 24.40
C ALA A 58 -26.17 1.18 23.54
N SER A 59 -26.75 0.13 24.15
CA SER A 59 -26.91 -1.22 23.59
C SER A 59 -27.95 -1.37 22.45
N ARG A 60 -28.32 -0.29 21.75
CA ARG A 60 -29.28 -0.36 20.62
C ARG A 60 -29.00 0.58 19.45
N THR A 61 -27.98 1.43 19.50
CA THR A 61 -27.70 2.30 18.36
C THR A 61 -26.94 1.50 17.30
N PRO A 62 -27.49 1.35 16.08
CA PRO A 62 -26.82 0.59 15.03
C PRO A 62 -25.47 1.24 14.71
N ILE A 63 -24.41 0.43 14.67
CA ILE A 63 -23.09 0.88 14.22
C ILE A 63 -22.93 0.48 12.76
N TRP A 64 -22.32 1.34 11.97
CA TRP A 64 -22.04 1.14 10.57
C TRP A 64 -20.54 1.08 10.36
N LEU A 65 -20.06 0.10 9.62
CA LEU A 65 -18.69 0.07 9.10
C LEU A 65 -18.69 0.69 7.72
N GLN A 66 -17.76 1.60 7.49
CA GLN A 66 -17.65 2.35 6.25
C GLN A 66 -16.25 2.20 5.70
N ARG A 67 -16.14 2.05 4.39
CA ARG A 67 -14.88 2.01 3.66
C ARG A 67 -14.92 3.02 2.53
N ILE A 68 -13.92 3.88 2.50
CA ILE A 68 -13.63 4.76 1.37
C ILE A 68 -12.24 4.39 0.86
N SER A 69 -12.17 3.88 -0.38
CA SER A 69 -10.89 3.58 -1.04
C SER A 69 -10.74 4.45 -2.28
N ILE A 70 -9.64 5.20 -2.38
CA ILE A 70 -9.32 6.04 -3.54
C ILE A 70 -7.96 5.63 -4.09
N GLY A 71 -7.89 5.36 -5.39
CA GLY A 71 -6.64 5.17 -6.13
C GLY A 71 -6.18 6.49 -6.74
N PHE A 72 -4.97 6.91 -6.41
CA PHE A 72 -4.28 8.10 -6.87
C PHE A 72 -3.15 7.76 -7.84
N ASP A 73 -2.90 8.66 -8.77
CA ASP A 73 -1.77 8.56 -9.68
C ASP A 73 -0.45 9.06 -9.06
N TRP A 74 0.61 8.89 -9.83
CA TRP A 74 1.97 9.24 -9.45
C TRP A 74 2.19 10.74 -9.20
N THR A 75 1.32 11.62 -9.71
CA THR A 75 1.51 13.07 -9.61
C THR A 75 1.36 13.59 -8.18
N VAL A 76 0.62 12.85 -7.34
CA VAL A 76 0.37 13.20 -5.94
C VAL A 76 0.91 12.16 -4.96
N ARG A 77 1.39 11.02 -5.44
CA ARG A 77 1.76 9.85 -4.63
C ARG A 77 2.77 10.18 -3.53
N GLU A 78 3.91 10.79 -3.88
CA GLU A 78 4.99 11.06 -2.92
C GLU A 78 4.54 12.02 -1.81
N ALA A 79 3.86 13.11 -2.20
CA ALA A 79 3.31 14.09 -1.26
C ALA A 79 2.27 13.43 -0.33
N LEU A 80 1.36 12.64 -0.88
CA LEU A 80 0.30 11.97 -0.13
C LEU A 80 0.86 10.92 0.84
N GLN A 81 1.80 10.07 0.41
CA GLN A 81 2.49 9.11 1.29
C GLN A 81 3.23 9.82 2.43
N SER A 82 3.97 10.90 2.12
CA SER A 82 4.70 11.68 3.12
C SER A 82 3.78 12.28 4.18
N ARG A 83 2.61 12.79 3.77
CA ARG A 83 1.61 13.37 4.68
C ARG A 83 0.89 12.29 5.50
N LEU A 84 0.58 11.13 4.92
CA LEU A 84 0.07 9.98 5.67
C LEU A 84 1.09 9.49 6.72
N ASP A 85 2.38 9.49 6.38
CA ASP A 85 3.46 9.15 7.31
C ASP A 85 3.65 10.17 8.42
N GLU A 86 3.37 11.45 8.16
CA GLU A 86 3.31 12.48 9.20
C GLU A 86 2.10 12.28 10.11
N LEU A 87 0.90 12.13 9.55
CA LEU A 87 -0.33 11.87 10.31
C LEU A 87 -0.20 10.62 11.20
N SER A 88 0.40 9.54 10.69
CA SER A 88 0.62 8.31 11.48
C SER A 88 1.52 8.51 12.71
N ARG A 89 2.31 9.59 12.75
CA ARG A 89 3.19 9.93 13.88
C ARG A 89 2.54 10.86 14.88
N THR A 90 1.59 11.68 14.43
CA THR A 90 1.04 12.80 15.21
C THR A 90 -0.35 12.49 15.74
N LEU A 91 -1.15 11.72 15.00
CA LEU A 91 -2.51 11.39 15.40
C LEU A 91 -2.54 10.40 16.56
N ARG A 92 -3.55 10.58 17.41
CA ARG A 92 -3.87 9.68 18.52
C ARG A 92 -5.08 8.82 18.14
N PHE A 93 -5.20 7.67 18.80
CA PHE A 93 -6.28 6.71 18.55
C PHE A 93 -6.87 6.17 19.85
N ASP A 94 -6.56 6.82 20.98
CA ASP A 94 -6.83 6.30 22.33
C ASP A 94 -8.33 6.35 22.67
N SER A 95 -9.08 7.32 22.11
CA SER A 95 -10.51 7.53 22.36
C SER A 95 -11.34 7.65 21.08
N ASP A 96 -12.68 7.59 21.22
CA ASP A 96 -13.63 7.85 20.13
C ASP A 96 -13.42 9.22 19.47
N ALA A 97 -13.06 10.23 20.28
CA ALA A 97 -12.83 11.60 19.84
C ALA A 97 -11.50 11.73 19.09
N ASP A 98 -10.42 11.11 19.59
CA ASP A 98 -9.13 11.08 18.87
C ASP A 98 -9.28 10.39 17.51
N ARG A 99 -10.05 9.29 17.45
CA ARG A 99 -10.35 8.59 16.18
C ARG A 99 -11.22 9.43 15.24
N ALA A 100 -12.18 10.19 15.75
CA ALA A 100 -12.94 11.13 14.92
C ALA A 100 -12.02 12.20 14.33
N GLU A 101 -11.18 12.83 15.13
CA GLU A 101 -10.18 13.82 14.68
C GLU A 101 -9.25 13.24 13.61
N ALA A 102 -8.72 12.04 13.85
CA ALA A 102 -7.89 11.32 12.88
C ALA A 102 -8.63 11.04 11.57
N THR A 103 -9.91 10.65 11.64
CA THR A 103 -10.76 10.41 10.47
C THR A 103 -10.94 11.70 9.66
N HIS A 104 -11.26 12.84 10.31
CA HIS A 104 -11.36 14.13 9.64
C HIS A 104 -10.03 14.56 9.00
N ALA A 105 -8.91 14.35 9.68
CA ALA A 105 -7.59 14.73 9.15
C ALA A 105 -7.26 13.95 7.87
N VAL A 106 -7.55 12.65 7.83
CA VAL A 106 -7.35 11.81 6.64
C VAL A 106 -8.32 12.20 5.53
N LEU A 107 -9.62 12.39 5.82
CA LEU A 107 -10.60 12.83 4.83
C LEU A 107 -10.22 14.18 4.20
N ALA A 108 -9.74 15.13 5.00
CA ALA A 108 -9.24 16.41 4.52
C ALA A 108 -8.02 16.24 3.61
N LEU A 109 -7.07 15.38 3.98
CA LEU A 109 -5.89 15.07 3.16
C LEU A 109 -6.26 14.44 1.81
N LEU A 110 -7.22 13.50 1.80
CA LEU A 110 -7.73 12.90 0.56
C LEU A 110 -8.40 13.95 -0.33
N ARG A 111 -9.17 14.87 0.26
CA ARG A 111 -9.84 15.95 -0.45
C ARG A 111 -8.85 16.92 -1.11
N GLU A 112 -7.77 17.27 -0.41
CA GLU A 112 -6.69 18.11 -0.91
C GLU A 112 -6.03 17.52 -2.18
N HIS A 113 -5.82 16.20 -2.20
CA HIS A 113 -5.11 15.50 -3.27
C HIS A 113 -6.03 14.95 -4.38
N MET A 114 -7.31 15.33 -4.39
CA MET A 114 -8.30 14.73 -5.29
C MET A 114 -8.02 14.98 -6.79
N GLY A 115 -7.15 15.93 -7.14
CA GLY A 115 -6.68 16.11 -8.53
C GLY A 115 -5.96 14.87 -9.09
N GLY A 116 -5.28 14.11 -8.22
CA GLY A 116 -4.60 12.87 -8.58
C GLY A 116 -5.50 11.63 -8.56
N ALA A 117 -6.77 11.73 -8.15
CA ALA A 117 -7.65 10.56 -8.03
C ALA A 117 -8.06 9.99 -9.40
N ARG A 118 -8.08 8.66 -9.50
CA ARG A 118 -8.28 7.87 -10.73
C ARG A 118 -9.25 6.71 -10.54
N TYR A 119 -9.30 6.17 -9.33
CA TYR A 119 -10.18 5.06 -8.96
C TYR A 119 -10.89 5.35 -7.65
N GLY A 120 -12.09 4.81 -7.45
CA GLY A 120 -12.86 5.04 -6.23
C GLY A 120 -13.79 3.89 -5.87
N LEU A 121 -14.05 3.79 -4.56
CA LEU A 121 -15.06 2.94 -3.96
C LEU A 121 -15.54 3.55 -2.64
N VAL A 122 -16.85 3.54 -2.44
CA VAL A 122 -17.48 3.68 -1.12
C VAL A 122 -18.27 2.40 -0.85
N ARG A 123 -18.16 1.88 0.37
CA ARG A 123 -19.00 0.78 0.86
C ARG A 123 -19.43 1.06 2.28
N VAL A 124 -20.66 0.65 2.60
CA VAL A 124 -21.25 0.80 3.92
C VAL A 124 -21.87 -0.55 4.31
N TRP A 125 -21.56 -1.03 5.51
CA TRP A 125 -22.10 -2.26 6.04
C TRP A 125 -22.70 -2.02 7.42
N PRO A 126 -23.91 -2.52 7.71
CA PRO A 126 -24.39 -2.58 9.08
C PRO A 126 -23.51 -3.54 9.89
N LEU A 127 -23.18 -3.16 11.11
CA LEU A 127 -22.55 -4.04 12.08
C LEU A 127 -23.60 -4.56 13.04
N ASP A 128 -23.63 -5.88 13.20
CA ASP A 128 -24.44 -6.50 14.24
C ASP A 128 -23.79 -6.24 15.61
N ASP A 129 -24.61 -6.10 16.65
CA ASP A 129 -24.16 -5.83 18.02
C ASP A 129 -23.03 -6.79 18.43
N GLY A 130 -21.87 -6.24 18.79
CA GLY A 130 -20.69 -6.99 19.23
C GLY A 130 -19.76 -7.55 18.14
N SER A 131 -20.17 -7.56 16.87
CA SER A 131 -19.32 -8.07 15.75
C SER A 131 -18.40 -7.02 15.12
N GLY A 132 -18.59 -5.74 15.48
CA GLY A 132 -17.87 -4.60 14.92
C GLY A 132 -16.34 -4.74 14.87
N PRO A 133 -15.65 -5.01 16.00
CA PRO A 133 -14.21 -5.15 16.01
C PRO A 133 -13.69 -6.23 15.07
N ALA A 134 -14.33 -7.41 15.10
CA ALA A 134 -13.90 -8.54 14.28
C ALA A 134 -14.11 -8.27 12.79
N ARG A 135 -15.22 -7.63 12.40
CA ARG A 135 -15.46 -7.26 10.99
C ARG A 135 -14.49 -6.19 10.50
N LEU A 136 -14.25 -5.14 11.29
CA LEU A 136 -13.27 -4.11 10.94
C LEU A 136 -11.88 -4.73 10.73
N GLU A 137 -11.42 -5.55 11.67
CA GLU A 137 -10.12 -6.23 11.57
C GLU A 137 -10.06 -7.18 10.35
N ALA A 138 -11.14 -7.90 10.05
CA ALA A 138 -11.20 -8.78 8.88
C ALA A 138 -11.07 -7.98 7.57
N HIS A 139 -11.77 -6.86 7.43
CA HIS A 139 -11.65 -5.99 6.26
C HIS A 139 -10.28 -5.34 6.16
N ALA A 140 -9.70 -4.90 7.28
CA ALA A 140 -8.36 -4.36 7.31
C ALA A 140 -7.31 -5.40 6.92
N THR A 141 -7.45 -6.63 7.41
CA THR A 141 -6.58 -7.77 7.07
C THR A 141 -6.68 -8.11 5.58
N ASP A 142 -7.88 -8.18 5.01
CA ASP A 142 -8.07 -8.39 3.56
C ASP A 142 -7.33 -7.34 2.73
N LEU A 143 -7.42 -6.07 3.12
CA LEU A 143 -6.76 -4.98 2.40
C LEU A 143 -5.24 -5.03 2.50
N ARG A 144 -4.69 -5.39 3.67
CA ARG A 144 -3.24 -5.56 3.88
C ARG A 144 -2.70 -6.78 3.13
N ALA A 145 -3.48 -7.86 3.05
CA ALA A 145 -3.06 -9.12 2.42
C ALA A 145 -2.88 -9.02 0.89
N ARG A 146 -3.36 -7.94 0.26
CA ARG A 146 -3.29 -7.75 -1.20
C ARG A 146 -1.89 -7.42 -1.71
N PHE A 147 -0.99 -6.93 -0.85
CA PHE A 147 0.38 -6.63 -1.22
C PHE A 147 1.37 -7.59 -0.57
N THR A 148 2.31 -8.07 -1.37
CA THR A 148 3.11 -9.27 -1.12
C THR A 148 4.09 -9.12 0.05
N ASP A 149 4.49 -7.90 0.39
CA ASP A 149 5.41 -7.62 1.50
C ASP A 149 4.84 -6.53 2.43
N GLU A 150 4.39 -6.92 3.62
CA GLU A 150 4.04 -5.98 4.69
C GLU A 150 5.34 -5.38 5.26
N THR A 151 5.81 -4.27 4.68
CA THR A 151 7.00 -3.55 5.17
C THR A 151 6.68 -2.70 6.41
N ARG A 152 5.39 -2.37 6.61
CA ARG A 152 4.90 -1.53 7.72
C ARG A 152 3.70 -2.18 8.39
N GLY A 153 3.84 -2.47 9.69
CA GLY A 153 2.78 -3.06 10.52
C GLY A 153 3.34 -3.90 11.67
N THR A 154 2.54 -4.83 12.20
CA THR A 154 2.98 -5.69 13.32
C THR A 154 3.87 -6.84 12.87
N ARG A 155 3.84 -7.19 11.58
CA ARG A 155 4.67 -8.22 10.96
C ARG A 155 5.62 -7.61 9.94
N VAL A 156 6.58 -6.82 10.41
CA VAL A 156 7.70 -6.41 9.56
C VAL A 156 8.53 -7.65 9.25
N ASN A 157 8.53 -8.09 7.99
CA ASN A 157 9.39 -9.18 7.55
C ASN A 157 10.84 -8.68 7.48
N ALA A 158 11.71 -9.20 8.34
CA ALA A 158 13.12 -8.78 8.41
C ALA A 158 13.92 -9.18 7.16
N ASP A 159 13.38 -10.12 6.36
CA ASP A 159 13.99 -10.66 5.15
C ASP A 159 13.31 -10.17 3.86
N ALA A 160 12.55 -9.06 3.92
CA ALA A 160 11.96 -8.49 2.72
C ALA A 160 13.06 -8.12 1.70
N PRO A 161 12.95 -8.55 0.43
CA PRO A 161 13.94 -8.25 -0.59
C PRO A 161 14.05 -6.74 -0.83
N GLU A 162 15.22 -6.26 -1.26
CA GLU A 162 15.38 -4.86 -1.69
C GLU A 162 14.44 -4.60 -2.87
N MET A 163 13.41 -3.78 -2.62
CA MET A 163 12.42 -3.44 -3.63
C MET A 163 13.03 -2.42 -4.59
N ARG A 164 13.11 -2.77 -5.87
CA ARG A 164 13.53 -1.85 -6.92
C ARG A 164 12.42 -1.74 -7.95
N ALA A 165 11.96 -0.51 -8.13
CA ALA A 165 10.98 -0.18 -9.14
C ALA A 165 11.44 -0.67 -10.52
N ARG A 166 10.57 -1.42 -11.20
CA ARG A 166 10.84 -1.93 -12.55
C ARG A 166 10.22 -1.02 -13.62
N PRO A 167 10.79 -0.96 -14.84
CA PRO A 167 10.23 -0.14 -15.92
C PRO A 167 8.75 -0.45 -16.23
N GLU A 168 8.32 -1.70 -16.06
CA GLU A 168 6.95 -2.16 -16.28
C GLU A 168 5.93 -1.69 -15.24
N GLU A 169 6.37 -1.31 -14.04
CA GLU A 169 5.51 -0.81 -12.95
C GLU A 169 5.11 0.65 -13.19
N GLY A 170 5.80 1.33 -14.12
CA GLY A 170 5.53 2.69 -14.49
C GLY A 170 5.84 3.71 -13.39
N PRO A 171 5.14 4.85 -13.39
CA PRO A 171 5.41 5.92 -12.43
C PRO A 171 4.82 5.63 -11.03
N GLY A 172 3.97 4.62 -10.89
CA GLY A 172 3.46 4.12 -9.61
C GLY A 172 2.17 4.79 -9.13
N MET A 173 1.15 3.99 -8.90
CA MET A 173 -0.12 4.34 -8.28
C MET A 173 -0.04 4.23 -6.76
N LEU A 174 -1.02 4.79 -6.06
CA LEU A 174 -1.22 4.68 -4.62
C LEU A 174 -2.71 4.50 -4.33
N VAL A 175 -3.09 3.46 -3.60
CA VAL A 175 -4.45 3.30 -3.06
C VAL A 175 -4.44 3.65 -1.60
N VAL A 176 -5.33 4.55 -1.18
CA VAL A 176 -5.59 4.84 0.24
C VAL A 176 -6.99 4.36 0.59
N SER A 177 -7.08 3.52 1.61
CA SER A 177 -8.32 2.95 2.14
C SER A 177 -8.51 3.39 3.59
N LEU A 178 -9.58 4.14 3.82
CA LEU A 178 -10.03 4.58 5.13
C LEU A 178 -11.20 3.69 5.55
N LEU A 179 -11.05 2.93 6.62
CA LEU A 179 -12.11 2.14 7.24
C LEU A 179 -12.45 2.73 8.59
N PHE A 180 -13.71 2.99 8.86
CA PHE A 180 -14.12 3.49 10.16
C PHE A 180 -15.53 3.05 10.52
N ALA A 181 -15.76 2.90 11.82
CA ALA A 181 -17.07 2.64 12.38
C ALA A 181 -17.71 3.97 12.82
N SER A 182 -19.02 4.12 12.61
CA SER A 182 -19.79 5.28 13.05
C SER A 182 -21.18 4.88 13.51
N TYR A 183 -21.82 5.71 14.33
CA TYR A 183 -23.21 5.51 14.77
C TYR A 183 -24.23 6.00 13.74
N GLU A 184 -23.78 6.75 12.74
CA GLU A 184 -24.60 7.24 11.63
C GLU A 184 -24.19 6.54 10.34
N ALA A 185 -25.17 6.03 9.59
CA ALA A 185 -24.91 5.47 8.27
C ALA A 185 -24.57 6.60 7.31
N LEU A 186 -23.41 6.53 6.66
CA LEU A 186 -23.20 7.32 5.46
C LEU A 186 -24.02 6.76 4.31
N THR A 187 -24.42 7.67 3.42
CA THR A 187 -24.97 7.29 2.12
C THR A 187 -23.86 6.67 1.29
N GLU A 188 -24.07 5.46 0.78
CA GLU A 188 -23.18 4.90 -0.23
C GLU A 188 -23.25 5.77 -1.50
N VAL A 189 -22.11 6.33 -1.90
CA VAL A 189 -21.98 7.15 -3.10
C VAL A 189 -21.26 6.36 -4.17
N GLU A 190 -21.86 6.25 -5.35
CA GLU A 190 -21.17 5.72 -6.51
C GLU A 190 -20.13 6.73 -6.99
N ILE A 191 -18.85 6.34 -6.99
CA ILE A 191 -17.76 7.17 -7.50
C ILE A 191 -17.61 6.91 -9.00
N ARG A 192 -18.05 7.87 -9.81
CA ARG A 192 -17.92 7.86 -11.28
C ARG A 192 -16.84 8.79 -11.78
N ASP A 193 -16.56 9.85 -11.04
CA ASP A 193 -15.67 10.94 -11.42
C ASP A 193 -15.04 11.60 -10.18
N ARG A 194 -14.09 12.51 -10.37
CA ARG A 194 -13.48 13.24 -9.24
C ARG A 194 -14.51 14.06 -8.42
N PRO A 195 -15.50 14.76 -9.00
CA PRO A 195 -16.55 15.41 -8.22
C PRO A 195 -17.31 14.48 -7.26
N SER A 196 -17.75 13.31 -7.71
CA SER A 196 -18.41 12.30 -6.86
C SER A 196 -17.46 11.74 -5.80
N ALA A 197 -16.18 11.55 -6.12
CA ALA A 197 -15.16 11.20 -5.13
C ALA A 197 -14.97 12.29 -4.06
N ARG A 198 -15.00 13.58 -4.44
CA ARG A 198 -14.95 14.71 -3.48
C ARG A 198 -16.14 14.68 -2.53
N ILE A 199 -17.34 14.39 -3.03
CA ILE A 199 -18.53 14.25 -2.20
C ILE A 199 -18.34 13.11 -1.20
N ALA A 200 -17.85 11.95 -1.66
CA ALA A 200 -17.58 10.80 -0.80
C ALA A 200 -16.58 11.09 0.34
N VAL A 201 -15.56 11.93 0.10
CA VAL A 201 -14.61 12.33 1.17
C VAL A 201 -15.00 13.63 1.89
N SER A 202 -16.17 14.20 1.59
CA SER A 202 -16.73 15.37 2.29
C SER A 202 -17.72 14.99 3.38
N VAL A 203 -17.72 13.71 3.74
CA VAL A 203 -18.57 13.14 4.78
C VAL A 203 -18.05 13.54 6.15
N GLU A 204 -18.98 13.79 7.06
CA GLU A 204 -18.68 14.11 8.46
C GLU A 204 -18.92 12.82 9.28
N PRO A 205 -17.87 12.13 9.76
CA PRO A 205 -17.98 10.84 10.48
C PRO A 205 -18.71 10.91 11.85
N GLY A 206 -19.22 12.08 12.23
CA GLY A 206 -19.76 12.37 13.55
C GLY A 206 -18.67 12.60 14.59
N SER A 207 -19.06 12.98 15.81
CA SER A 207 -18.11 13.28 16.90
C SER A 207 -17.54 12.04 17.60
N ARG A 208 -18.00 10.84 17.23
CA ARG A 208 -17.59 9.58 17.87
C ARG A 208 -17.36 8.49 16.82
N VAL A 209 -16.12 8.02 16.73
CA VAL A 209 -15.69 6.95 15.82
C VAL A 209 -15.18 5.77 16.66
N PRO A 210 -15.99 4.69 16.85
CA PRO A 210 -15.60 3.55 17.68
C PRO A 210 -14.41 2.74 17.15
N GLY A 211 -14.14 2.82 15.84
CA GLY A 211 -13.04 2.10 15.21
C GLY A 211 -12.56 2.82 13.97
N LEU A 212 -11.26 2.80 13.73
CA LEU A 212 -10.61 3.46 12.61
C LEU A 212 -9.40 2.63 12.18
N ASP A 213 -9.24 2.46 10.86
CA ASP A 213 -8.04 1.95 10.22
C ASP A 213 -7.76 2.75 8.94
N VAL A 214 -6.48 3.02 8.70
CA VAL A 214 -5.99 3.76 7.53
C VAL A 214 -4.90 2.93 6.89
N ILE A 215 -5.17 2.46 5.68
CA ILE A 215 -4.30 1.54 4.95
C ILE A 215 -3.96 2.19 3.63
N TRP A 216 -2.68 2.28 3.29
CA TRP A 216 -2.26 2.71 1.96
C TRP A 216 -1.29 1.71 1.35
N SER A 217 -1.39 1.54 0.04
CA SER A 217 -0.56 0.62 -0.73
C SER A 217 -0.23 1.20 -2.12
N PRO A 218 1.03 1.17 -2.57
CA PRO A 218 2.20 0.65 -1.85
C PRO A 218 2.58 1.51 -0.64
N ALA A 219 3.24 0.91 0.36
CA ALA A 219 3.67 1.60 1.56
C ALA A 219 5.05 2.26 1.41
N GLU A 220 5.95 1.64 0.63
CA GLU A 220 7.29 2.18 0.36
C GLU A 220 7.33 2.99 -0.94
N ALA A 221 8.18 4.01 -0.97
CA ALA A 221 8.32 4.89 -2.12
C ALA A 221 8.85 4.17 -3.37
N ASP A 222 9.70 3.16 -3.19
CA ASP A 222 10.32 2.38 -4.27
C ASP A 222 9.46 1.18 -4.71
N ASP A 223 8.41 0.83 -3.94
CA ASP A 223 7.43 -0.19 -4.32
C ASP A 223 6.39 0.44 -5.24
N ARG A 224 6.44 0.18 -6.54
CA ARG A 224 5.52 0.78 -7.51
C ARG A 224 4.47 -0.21 -7.94
N MET A 225 3.23 0.27 -7.97
CA MET A 225 2.08 -0.47 -8.51
C MET A 225 1.63 0.24 -9.78
N SER A 226 1.66 -0.43 -10.92
CA SER A 226 1.04 0.11 -12.15
C SER A 226 -0.49 0.13 -12.06
N SER A 227 -1.17 0.89 -12.94
CA SER A 227 -2.63 0.86 -13.00
C SER A 227 -3.21 -0.51 -13.38
N HIS A 228 -2.47 -1.29 -14.18
CA HIS A 228 -2.82 -2.68 -14.51
C HIS A 228 -2.79 -3.58 -13.26
N GLU A 229 -1.74 -3.46 -12.45
CA GLU A 229 -1.64 -4.20 -11.18
C GLU A 229 -2.70 -3.74 -10.17
N LEU A 230 -2.99 -2.45 -10.12
CA LEU A 230 -4.08 -1.91 -9.29
C LEU A 230 -5.41 -2.57 -9.63
N GLU A 231 -5.77 -2.68 -10.91
CA GLU A 231 -7.02 -3.33 -11.35
C GLU A 231 -7.06 -4.83 -10.99
N ARG A 232 -5.89 -5.47 -10.88
CA ARG A 232 -5.77 -6.87 -10.44
C ARG A 232 -5.90 -7.03 -8.92
N PHE A 233 -5.25 -6.17 -8.14
CA PHE A 233 -5.26 -6.24 -6.66
C PHE A 233 -6.51 -5.61 -6.05
N TYR A 234 -7.15 -4.69 -6.75
CA TYR A 234 -8.35 -3.97 -6.32
C TYR A 234 -9.45 -4.01 -7.39
N PRO A 235 -9.93 -5.20 -7.78
CA PRO A 235 -10.91 -5.34 -8.85
C PRO A 235 -12.26 -4.69 -8.52
N GLU A 236 -12.52 -4.39 -7.24
CA GLU A 236 -13.74 -3.69 -6.82
C GLU A 236 -13.69 -2.16 -7.03
N LEU A 237 -12.49 -1.58 -7.21
CA LEU A 237 -12.37 -0.15 -7.44
C LEU A 237 -12.85 0.20 -8.84
N ARG A 238 -13.71 1.21 -8.94
CA ARG A 238 -14.17 1.72 -10.22
C ARG A 238 -13.21 2.77 -10.72
N ARG A 239 -12.75 2.61 -11.96
CA ARG A 239 -12.04 3.66 -12.69
C ARG A 239 -13.00 4.83 -12.91
N MET A 240 -12.53 6.04 -12.64
CA MET A 240 -13.29 7.26 -12.89
C MET A 240 -13.34 7.57 -14.39
N ASP A 241 -14.44 8.12 -14.87
CA ASP A 241 -14.66 8.49 -16.27
C ASP A 241 -13.67 9.58 -16.72
N ASP A 242 -13.23 10.44 -15.80
CA ASP A 242 -12.26 11.52 -16.03
C ASP A 242 -10.82 11.15 -15.62
N ALA A 243 -10.53 9.85 -15.42
CA ALA A 243 -9.22 9.37 -14.95
C ALA A 243 -8.07 9.55 -15.96
N GLY A 244 -8.34 9.80 -17.24
CA GLY A 244 -7.29 9.90 -18.25
C GLY A 244 -6.63 8.55 -18.58
N ASP A 245 -5.34 8.56 -18.91
CA ASP A 245 -4.60 7.38 -19.41
C ASP A 245 -4.20 6.39 -18.31
N VAL A 246 -5.17 5.74 -17.66
CA VAL A 246 -4.95 4.67 -16.68
C VAL A 246 -5.75 3.40 -17.01
N GLY A 247 -5.28 2.28 -16.50
CA GLY A 247 -5.88 0.95 -16.59
C GLY A 247 -5.19 0.02 -17.57
N SER A 248 -5.75 -1.16 -17.76
CA SER A 248 -5.17 -2.18 -18.64
C SER A 248 -5.54 -1.98 -20.12
N LEU A 249 -4.54 -1.92 -21.01
CA LEU A 249 -4.69 -1.90 -22.46
C LEU A 249 -3.95 -3.08 -23.11
N ALA A 250 -4.41 -3.54 -24.28
CA ALA A 250 -3.63 -4.48 -25.10
C ALA A 250 -2.58 -3.74 -25.94
N CYS A 251 -1.36 -4.26 -26.01
CA CYS A 251 -0.34 -3.75 -26.92
C CYS A 251 -0.77 -3.99 -28.38
N PRO A 252 -0.78 -2.98 -29.27
CA PRO A 252 -1.19 -3.17 -30.66
C PRO A 252 -0.21 -4.02 -31.47
N HIS A 253 1.04 -4.19 -31.01
CA HIS A 253 2.07 -4.96 -31.71
C HIS A 253 2.11 -6.43 -31.30
N CYS A 254 2.14 -6.72 -29.98
CA CYS A 254 2.25 -8.10 -29.47
C CYS A 254 1.00 -8.64 -28.77
N GLY A 255 -0.03 -7.82 -28.56
CA GLY A 255 -1.27 -8.21 -27.88
C GLY A 255 -1.16 -8.33 -26.35
N ALA A 256 0.04 -8.26 -25.77
CA ALA A 256 0.23 -8.39 -24.32
C ALA A 256 -0.49 -7.26 -23.55
N PRO A 257 -1.08 -7.54 -22.37
CA PRO A 257 -1.65 -6.51 -21.51
C PRO A 257 -0.54 -5.59 -20.98
N ARG A 258 -0.85 -4.30 -20.87
CA ARG A 258 0.04 -3.27 -20.36
C ARG A 258 -0.74 -2.19 -19.61
N PRO A 259 -0.10 -1.46 -18.70
CA PRO A 259 -0.67 -0.22 -18.16
C PRO A 259 -0.79 0.85 -19.26
N ALA A 260 -1.88 1.62 -19.21
CA ALA A 260 -2.19 2.67 -20.17
C ALA A 260 -1.18 3.82 -20.12
N GLU A 261 -0.66 4.12 -18.92
CA GLU A 261 0.26 5.22 -18.63
C GLU A 261 1.69 5.00 -19.17
N LEU A 262 2.04 3.79 -19.60
CA LEU A 262 3.37 3.52 -20.15
C LEU A 262 3.52 4.01 -21.58
N ALA A 263 4.67 4.62 -21.86
CA ALA A 263 5.06 5.07 -23.21
C ALA A 263 5.50 3.91 -24.14
N PHE A 264 5.86 2.76 -23.56
CA PHE A 264 6.33 1.57 -24.29
C PHE A 264 5.69 0.31 -23.73
N CYS A 265 5.57 -0.73 -24.55
CA CYS A 265 5.13 -2.04 -24.09
C CYS A 265 6.26 -2.73 -23.30
N PRO A 266 6.06 -3.14 -22.04
CA PRO A 266 7.10 -3.79 -21.26
C PRO A 266 7.46 -5.19 -21.80
N HIS A 267 6.59 -5.81 -22.59
CA HIS A 267 6.81 -7.13 -23.17
C HIS A 267 7.66 -7.10 -24.45
N CYS A 268 7.41 -6.17 -25.37
CA CYS A 268 8.08 -6.13 -26.68
C CYS A 268 8.85 -4.84 -26.99
N GLY A 269 8.82 -3.84 -26.12
CA GLY A 269 9.50 -2.54 -26.29
C GLY A 269 8.86 -1.59 -27.30
N SER A 270 7.78 -1.97 -27.98
CA SER A 270 7.12 -1.11 -28.97
C SER A 270 6.49 0.13 -28.33
N PRO A 271 6.56 1.32 -28.96
CA PRO A 271 5.93 2.54 -28.45
C PRO A 271 4.39 2.41 -28.43
N THR A 272 3.75 3.09 -27.48
CA THR A 272 2.30 2.97 -27.24
C THR A 272 1.45 4.02 -27.96
N ARG A 273 2.07 5.09 -28.47
CA ARG A 273 1.48 6.10 -29.35
C ARG A 273 2.36 6.27 -30.59
N ALA A 274 1.75 6.19 -31.76
CA ALA A 274 2.33 6.65 -33.03
C ALA A 274 1.89 8.09 -33.27
#